data_AF-A0A965UPQ2-F1
#
_entry.id   AF-A0A965UPQ2-F1
#
_cell.length_a   1.000
_cell.length_b   1.000
_cell.length_c   1.000
_cell.angle_alpha   90.00
_cell.angle_beta   90.00
_cell.angle_gamma   90.00
#
_symmetry.space_group_name_H-M   'P 1'
#
loop_
_entity.id
_entity.type
_entity.pdbx_description
1 polymer ?
#
loop_
_entity_poly.entity_id
_entity_poly.type
_entity_poly.pdbx_seq_one_letter_code
_entity_poly.pdbx_strand_id
1 'polypeptide(L)'
;MPAALIRDGSIAEIRPIEFTDIPEHKRHIWRPVVYEGEGPNVTSVVEADRVRVMRSYPPLDQLKAEQKALVDAEAERQRLRYITGGATKAMEYLEAKDQAVAVLQMGEASANALANNGVAEFPVLAASVPVEAPTLYAAAQLVSARYEAYASKAGQIKGKVIAAKAAIIAAQTAPEIMAVLGSIVWP
;
A
#
# COMPACT_ATOMS: atom_id res chain seq x y z
N MET A 1 3.27 -36.73 -11.06
CA MET A 1 2.09 -35.90 -11.38
C MET A 1 0.91 -36.35 -10.54
N PRO A 2 0.24 -35.42 -9.83
CA PRO A 2 -0.97 -35.73 -9.07
C PRO A 2 -2.05 -36.30 -9.98
N ALA A 3 -3.05 -36.96 -9.40
CA ALA A 3 -4.15 -37.57 -10.14
C ALA A 3 -5.50 -37.02 -9.70
N ALA A 4 -6.41 -36.88 -10.67
CA ALA A 4 -7.77 -36.43 -10.47
C ALA A 4 -8.75 -37.61 -10.61
N LEU A 5 -9.67 -37.72 -9.67
CA LEU A 5 -10.82 -38.62 -9.75
C LEU A 5 -11.90 -37.94 -10.59
N ILE A 6 -12.39 -38.64 -11.63
CA ILE A 6 -13.45 -38.16 -12.49
C ILE A 6 -14.76 -38.88 -12.15
N ARG A 7 -15.83 -38.11 -11.93
CA ARG A 7 -17.21 -38.62 -11.77
C ARG A 7 -18.14 -37.79 -12.64
N ASP A 8 -18.98 -38.47 -13.41
CA ASP A 8 -19.98 -37.82 -14.27
C ASP A 8 -19.38 -36.73 -15.18
N GLY A 9 -18.18 -37.00 -15.72
CA GLY A 9 -17.46 -36.08 -16.60
C GLY A 9 -16.79 -34.88 -15.90
N SER A 10 -16.88 -34.79 -14.57
CA SER A 10 -16.34 -33.68 -13.77
C SER A 10 -15.25 -34.14 -12.79
N ILE A 11 -14.40 -33.21 -12.37
CA ILE A 11 -13.38 -33.47 -11.34
C ILE A 11 -14.08 -33.59 -9.98
N ALA A 12 -14.06 -34.79 -9.39
CA ALA A 12 -14.58 -35.02 -8.06
C ALA A 12 -13.55 -34.71 -6.97
N GLU A 13 -12.26 -34.99 -7.25
CA GLU A 13 -11.17 -34.80 -6.30
C GLU A 13 -9.82 -34.76 -7.04
N ILE A 14 -8.84 -34.02 -6.52
CA ILE A 14 -7.42 -34.09 -6.94
C ILE A 14 -6.60 -34.55 -5.75
N ARG A 15 -5.76 -35.56 -5.94
CA ARG A 15 -4.88 -36.11 -4.90
C ARG A 15 -3.41 -35.98 -5.28
N PRO A 16 -2.51 -35.74 -4.31
CA PRO A 16 -1.07 -35.75 -4.51
C PRO A 16 -0.52 -37.19 -4.56
N ILE A 17 -1.08 -38.01 -5.46
CA ILE A 17 -0.63 -39.38 -5.74
C ILE A 17 -0.19 -39.50 -7.19
N GLU A 18 0.85 -40.27 -7.47
CA GLU A 18 1.23 -40.56 -8.84
C GLU A 18 0.17 -41.44 -9.51
N PHE A 19 -0.13 -41.16 -10.79
CA PHE A 19 -1.14 -41.93 -11.52
C PHE A 19 -0.78 -43.43 -11.61
N THR A 20 0.51 -43.76 -11.63
CA THR A 20 1.01 -45.14 -11.63
C THR A 20 0.68 -45.90 -10.36
N ASP A 21 0.55 -45.19 -9.24
CA ASP A 21 0.29 -45.77 -7.91
C ASP A 21 -1.19 -46.12 -7.71
N ILE A 22 -2.04 -45.73 -8.66
CA ILE A 22 -3.46 -46.05 -8.66
C ILE A 22 -3.64 -47.51 -9.09
N PRO A 23 -4.38 -48.34 -8.32
CA PRO A 23 -4.67 -49.72 -8.71
C PRO A 23 -5.27 -49.80 -10.11
N GLU A 24 -4.82 -50.75 -10.91
CA GLU A 24 -5.20 -50.86 -12.33
C GLU A 24 -6.72 -50.86 -12.55
N HIS A 25 -7.45 -51.62 -11.73
CA HIS A 25 -8.91 -51.69 -11.77
C HIS A 25 -9.62 -50.36 -11.39
N LYS A 26 -8.91 -49.36 -10.86
CA LYS A 26 -9.43 -48.00 -10.60
C LYS A 26 -8.95 -46.98 -11.62
N ARG A 27 -7.88 -47.23 -12.39
CA ARG A 27 -7.30 -46.22 -13.30
C ARG A 27 -8.30 -45.65 -14.32
N HIS A 28 -9.32 -46.41 -14.70
CA HIS A 28 -10.36 -45.97 -15.64
C HIS A 28 -11.18 -44.75 -15.15
N ILE A 29 -11.31 -44.53 -13.84
CA ILE A 29 -11.97 -43.35 -13.24
C ILE A 29 -10.99 -42.26 -12.78
N TRP A 30 -9.68 -42.46 -12.97
CA TRP A 30 -8.67 -41.46 -12.63
C TRP A 30 -8.02 -40.91 -13.89
N ARG A 31 -7.49 -39.69 -13.80
CA ARG A 31 -6.70 -39.06 -14.86
C ARG A 31 -5.48 -38.37 -14.26
N PRO A 32 -4.30 -38.41 -14.90
CA PRO A 32 -3.16 -37.60 -14.50
C PRO A 32 -3.50 -36.11 -14.61
N VAL A 33 -2.99 -35.30 -13.69
CA VAL A 33 -3.15 -33.85 -13.67
C VAL A 33 -1.89 -33.18 -14.20
N VAL A 34 -2.06 -32.30 -15.17
CA VAL A 34 -1.01 -31.46 -15.73
C VAL A 34 -1.31 -30.01 -15.36
N TYR A 35 -0.35 -29.34 -14.73
CA TYR A 35 -0.44 -27.90 -14.44
C TYR A 35 0.25 -27.11 -15.53
N GLU A 36 -0.40 -26.05 -15.99
CA GLU A 36 0.13 -25.14 -17.00
C GLU A 36 -0.05 -23.69 -16.56
N GLY A 37 0.90 -22.83 -16.93
CA GLY A 37 0.84 -21.41 -16.62
C GLY A 37 1.08 -21.07 -15.14
N GLU A 38 0.85 -19.81 -14.81
CA GLU A 38 1.08 -19.24 -13.49
C GLU A 38 -0.01 -18.22 -13.16
N GLY A 39 -0.21 -17.99 -11.86
CA GLY A 39 -1.14 -16.97 -11.37
C GLY A 39 -2.25 -17.55 -10.48
N PRO A 40 -3.06 -16.66 -9.88
CA PRO A 40 -4.06 -17.03 -8.89
C PRO A 40 -5.34 -17.61 -9.49
N ASN A 41 -5.65 -17.30 -10.75
CA ASN A 41 -6.85 -17.82 -11.39
C ASN A 41 -6.60 -19.25 -11.83
N VAL A 42 -7.52 -20.16 -11.52
CA VAL A 42 -7.40 -21.57 -11.84
C VAL A 42 -8.59 -22.00 -12.70
N THR A 43 -8.31 -22.55 -13.87
CA THR A 43 -9.32 -23.18 -14.74
C THR A 43 -8.90 -24.62 -15.01
N SER A 44 -9.83 -25.55 -14.94
CA SER A 44 -9.55 -26.96 -15.18
C SER A 44 -10.40 -27.51 -16.32
N VAL A 45 -9.78 -28.28 -17.22
CA VAL A 45 -10.44 -28.98 -18.32
C VAL A 45 -10.19 -30.47 -18.17
N VAL A 46 -11.27 -31.26 -18.22
CA VAL A 46 -11.19 -32.72 -18.25
C VAL A 46 -11.08 -33.15 -19.71
N GLU A 47 -9.96 -33.73 -20.08
CA GLU A 47 -9.70 -34.32 -21.39
C GLU A 47 -9.83 -35.84 -21.31
N ALA A 48 -9.78 -36.52 -22.47
CA ALA A 48 -9.95 -37.96 -22.52
C ALA A 48 -8.89 -38.72 -21.71
N ASP A 49 -7.64 -38.25 -21.71
CA ASP A 49 -6.47 -38.91 -21.13
C ASP A 49 -5.88 -38.18 -19.90
N ARG A 50 -6.28 -36.94 -19.62
CA ARG A 50 -5.72 -36.11 -18.55
C ARG A 50 -6.70 -35.05 -18.02
N VAL A 51 -6.33 -34.41 -16.92
CA VAL A 51 -6.92 -33.14 -16.49
C VAL A 51 -5.87 -32.05 -16.64
N ARG A 52 -6.18 -31.00 -17.40
CA ARG A 52 -5.33 -29.81 -17.52
C ARG A 52 -5.82 -28.74 -16.56
N VAL A 53 -4.96 -28.30 -15.67
CA VAL A 53 -5.20 -27.19 -14.75
C VAL A 53 -4.37 -26.01 -15.20
N MET A 54 -5.03 -25.04 -15.83
CA MET A 54 -4.43 -23.81 -16.32
C MET A 54 -4.49 -22.74 -15.24
N ARG A 55 -3.33 -22.14 -14.95
CA ARG A 55 -3.21 -20.98 -14.09
C ARG A 55 -2.94 -19.74 -14.92
N SER A 56 -3.62 -18.66 -14.58
CA SER A 56 -3.42 -17.37 -15.24
C SER A 56 -3.49 -16.21 -14.26
N TYR A 57 -2.92 -15.09 -14.68
CA TYR A 57 -3.14 -13.80 -14.06
C TYR A 57 -4.39 -13.12 -14.65
N PRO A 58 -4.97 -12.13 -13.96
CA PRO A 58 -5.92 -11.21 -14.57
C PRO A 58 -5.30 -10.51 -15.79
N PRO A 59 -6.12 -9.91 -16.67
CA PRO A 59 -5.64 -9.07 -17.77
C PRO A 59 -4.62 -8.05 -17.27
N LEU A 60 -3.57 -7.80 -18.08
CA LEU A 60 -2.42 -7.01 -17.64
C LEU A 60 -2.82 -5.60 -17.16
N ASP A 61 -3.77 -4.96 -17.82
CA ASP A 61 -4.27 -3.63 -17.44
C ASP A 61 -4.99 -3.63 -16.09
N GLN A 62 -5.76 -4.68 -15.81
CA GLN A 62 -6.39 -4.88 -14.51
C GLN A 62 -5.32 -5.06 -13.43
N LEU A 63 -4.32 -5.91 -13.68
CA LEU A 63 -3.24 -6.16 -12.73
C LEU A 63 -2.41 -4.88 -12.46
N LYS A 64 -2.15 -4.08 -13.50
CA LYS A 64 -1.50 -2.76 -13.34
C LYS A 64 -2.33 -1.82 -12.49
N ALA A 65 -3.66 -1.76 -12.70
CA ALA A 65 -4.54 -0.93 -11.90
C ALA A 65 -4.54 -1.33 -10.42
N GLU A 66 -4.68 -2.62 -10.15
CA GLU A 66 -4.66 -3.20 -8.80
C GLU A 66 -3.33 -2.91 -8.08
N GLN A 67 -2.19 -3.15 -8.74
CA GLN A 67 -0.88 -2.89 -8.12
C GLN A 67 -0.61 -1.40 -7.89
N LYS A 68 -1.06 -0.50 -8.79
CA LYS A 68 -0.96 0.95 -8.55
C LYS A 68 -1.75 1.37 -7.30
N ALA A 69 -2.93 0.79 -7.09
CA ALA A 69 -3.73 1.04 -5.89
C ALA A 69 -3.06 0.51 -4.62
N LEU A 70 -2.41 -0.66 -4.68
CA LEU A 70 -1.64 -1.20 -3.56
C LEU A 70 -0.43 -0.32 -3.21
N VAL A 71 0.27 0.23 -4.21
CA VAL A 71 1.35 1.21 -3.99
C VAL A 71 0.83 2.44 -3.26
N ASP A 72 -0.33 2.97 -3.65
CA ASP A 72 -0.93 4.12 -2.98
C ASP A 72 -1.32 3.81 -1.53
N ALA A 73 -1.90 2.63 -1.29
CA ALA A 73 -2.29 2.18 0.05
C ALA A 73 -1.07 1.99 0.97
N GLU A 74 0.01 1.39 0.46
CA GLU A 74 1.27 1.25 1.22
C GLU A 74 1.91 2.61 1.48
N ALA A 75 1.96 3.50 0.48
CA ALA A 75 2.48 4.86 0.67
C ALA A 75 1.73 5.62 1.76
N GLU A 76 0.41 5.46 1.84
CA GLU A 76 -0.39 6.06 2.90
C GLU A 76 -0.08 5.46 4.28
N ARG A 77 0.05 4.13 4.37
CA ARG A 77 0.52 3.48 5.61
C ARG A 77 1.87 4.04 6.07
N GLN A 78 2.77 4.36 5.15
CA GLN A 78 4.06 4.98 5.48
C GLN A 78 3.91 6.44 5.95
N ARG A 79 3.06 7.25 5.31
CA ARG A 79 2.82 8.64 5.75
C ARG A 79 2.26 8.69 7.17
N LEU A 80 1.35 7.79 7.51
CA LEU A 80 0.71 7.70 8.83
C LEU A 80 1.67 7.32 9.96
N ARG A 81 2.93 6.95 9.67
CA ARG A 81 3.98 6.80 10.69
C ARG A 81 4.52 8.14 11.21
N TYR A 82 4.32 9.22 10.45
CA TYR A 82 4.88 10.55 10.75
C TYR A 82 3.82 11.60 11.07
N ILE A 83 2.55 11.31 10.80
CA ILE A 83 1.43 12.24 11.04
C ILE A 83 0.18 11.45 11.43
N THR A 84 -0.71 12.08 12.21
CA THR A 84 -2.00 11.48 12.53
C THR A 84 -2.97 11.68 11.38
N GLY A 85 -3.63 10.60 10.94
CA GLY A 85 -4.63 10.66 9.87
C GLY A 85 -5.96 11.28 10.31
N GLY A 86 -6.76 11.67 9.32
CA GLY A 86 -8.13 12.19 9.50
C GLY A 86 -8.31 13.60 8.98
N ALA A 87 -9.47 13.89 8.38
CA ALA A 87 -9.74 15.18 7.74
C ALA A 87 -9.71 16.35 8.72
N THR A 88 -10.26 16.17 9.92
CA THR A 88 -10.25 17.20 10.97
C THR A 88 -8.83 17.49 11.45
N LYS A 89 -8.02 16.44 11.66
CA LYS A 89 -6.60 16.59 12.01
C LYS A 89 -5.79 17.24 10.91
N ALA A 90 -6.06 16.94 9.64
CA ALA A 90 -5.41 17.61 8.52
C ALA A 90 -5.69 19.13 8.52
N MET A 91 -6.93 19.55 8.80
CA MET A 91 -7.27 20.96 8.92
C MET A 91 -6.55 21.63 10.10
N GLU A 92 -6.52 20.97 11.27
CA GLU A 92 -5.78 21.46 12.43
C GLU A 92 -4.28 21.64 12.14
N TYR A 93 -3.65 20.68 11.46
CA TYR A 93 -2.22 20.78 11.10
C TYR A 93 -1.93 21.89 10.09
N LEU A 94 -2.81 22.08 9.10
CA LEU A 94 -2.67 23.16 8.13
C LEU A 94 -2.81 24.54 8.81
N GLU A 95 -3.85 24.69 9.64
CA GLU A 95 -4.07 25.92 10.40
C GLU A 95 -2.89 26.21 11.35
N ALA A 96 -2.41 25.20 12.09
CA ALA A 96 -1.26 25.35 12.97
C ALA A 96 0.01 25.78 12.21
N LYS A 97 0.24 25.23 11.01
CA LYS A 97 1.35 25.60 10.15
C LYS A 97 1.21 27.06 9.68
N ASP A 98 0.04 27.47 9.20
CA ASP A 98 -0.17 28.81 8.67
C ASP A 98 -0.03 29.87 9.77
N GLN A 99 -0.56 29.58 10.97
CA GLN A 99 -0.35 30.40 12.17
C GLN A 99 1.13 30.46 12.58
N ALA A 100 1.85 29.33 12.53
CA ALA A 100 3.28 29.29 12.84
C ALA A 100 4.09 30.15 11.86
N VAL A 101 3.77 30.11 10.56
CA VAL A 101 4.43 30.97 9.56
C VAL A 101 4.20 32.45 9.87
N ALA A 102 2.96 32.84 10.19
CA ALA A 102 2.64 34.22 10.55
C ALA A 102 3.38 34.69 11.82
N VAL A 103 3.44 33.84 12.86
CA VAL A 103 4.18 34.12 14.10
C VAL A 103 5.69 34.21 13.86
N LEU A 104 6.25 33.37 13.00
CA LEU A 104 7.68 33.48 12.66
C LEU A 104 7.97 34.78 11.89
N GLN A 105 7.06 35.22 11.02
CA GLN A 105 7.20 36.46 10.26
C GLN A 105 7.05 37.72 11.14
N MET A 106 6.20 37.71 12.17
CA MET A 106 6.06 38.85 13.08
C MET A 106 7.25 39.05 14.02
N GLY A 107 8.06 37.99 14.21
CA GLY A 107 9.25 37.97 15.05
C GLY A 107 8.96 37.76 16.54
N GLU A 108 9.97 37.29 17.26
CA GLU A 108 9.85 36.82 18.65
C GLU A 108 9.30 37.88 19.62
N ALA A 109 9.84 39.10 19.56
CA ALA A 109 9.44 40.17 20.45
C ALA A 109 7.94 40.52 20.29
N SER A 110 7.48 40.65 19.05
CA SER A 110 6.07 40.96 18.74
C SER A 110 5.15 39.81 19.13
N ALA A 111 5.55 38.57 18.82
CA ALA A 111 4.78 37.37 19.13
C ALA A 111 4.58 37.18 20.63
N ASN A 112 5.65 37.34 21.42
CA ASN A 112 5.60 37.15 22.86
C ASN A 112 4.96 38.33 23.61
N ALA A 113 4.79 39.48 22.96
CA ALA A 113 4.06 40.63 23.49
C ALA A 113 2.52 40.49 23.38
N LEU A 114 2.02 39.51 22.61
CA LEU A 114 0.59 39.27 22.47
C LEU A 114 -0.04 38.83 23.80
N ALA A 115 -1.20 39.40 24.10
CA ALA A 115 -1.96 39.05 25.29
C ALA A 115 -2.36 37.57 25.27
N ASN A 116 -2.34 36.91 26.44
CA ASN A 116 -2.71 35.51 26.59
C ASN A 116 -2.01 34.57 25.59
N ASN A 117 -0.73 34.83 25.27
CA ASN A 117 0.03 34.06 24.28
C ASN A 117 -0.62 34.02 22.88
N GLY A 118 -1.35 35.08 22.50
CA GLY A 118 -1.95 35.22 21.18
C GLY A 118 -3.13 34.29 20.92
N VAL A 119 -3.88 33.87 21.96
CA VAL A 119 -5.06 32.99 21.80
C VAL A 119 -6.13 33.58 20.87
N ALA A 120 -6.27 34.90 20.78
CA ALA A 120 -7.27 35.53 19.91
C ALA A 120 -6.82 35.52 18.43
N GLU A 121 -5.52 35.67 18.19
CA GLU A 121 -4.92 35.80 16.86
C GLU A 121 -4.51 34.44 16.27
N PHE A 122 -4.02 33.54 17.12
CA PHE A 122 -3.43 32.25 16.76
C PHE A 122 -3.97 31.11 17.65
N PRO A 123 -5.30 30.87 17.67
CA PRO A 123 -5.92 29.99 18.65
C PRO A 123 -5.44 28.53 18.60
N VAL A 124 -5.09 28.02 17.41
CA VAL A 124 -4.66 26.63 17.24
C VAL A 124 -3.21 26.46 17.72
N LEU A 125 -2.33 27.40 17.37
CA LEU A 125 -0.94 27.37 17.79
C LEU A 125 -0.78 27.70 19.29
N ALA A 126 -1.55 28.65 19.80
CA ALA A 126 -1.51 29.06 21.21
C ALA A 126 -1.88 27.91 22.16
N ALA A 127 -2.68 26.93 21.69
CA ALA A 127 -3.01 25.73 22.46
C ALA A 127 -1.78 24.88 22.83
N SER A 128 -0.66 25.01 22.10
CA SER A 128 0.61 24.35 22.41
C SER A 128 1.42 25.03 23.52
N VAL A 129 1.12 26.29 23.86
CA VAL A 129 1.95 27.16 24.73
C VAL A 129 1.93 26.82 26.24
N PRO A 130 1.06 25.95 26.78
CA PRO A 130 1.26 25.40 28.13
C PRO A 130 1.82 23.97 28.16
N VAL A 131 1.92 23.28 27.02
CA VAL A 131 2.20 21.83 26.97
C VAL A 131 3.46 21.50 26.18
N GLU A 132 3.61 22.06 24.98
CA GLU A 132 4.66 21.66 24.03
C GLU A 132 5.78 22.69 23.90
N ALA A 133 5.51 23.96 24.20
CA ALA A 133 6.50 25.03 24.14
C ALA A 133 6.20 26.11 25.19
N PRO A 134 7.22 26.86 25.66
CA PRO A 134 7.04 27.86 26.72
C PRO A 134 6.44 29.19 26.24
N THR A 135 6.50 29.48 24.93
CA THR A 135 6.01 30.74 24.34
C THR A 135 5.38 30.48 22.99
N LEU A 136 4.58 31.43 22.49
CA LEU A 136 3.97 31.36 21.17
C LEU A 136 5.03 31.26 20.06
N TYR A 137 6.11 32.03 20.15
CA TYR A 137 7.19 31.96 19.17
C TYR A 137 7.92 30.61 19.20
N ALA A 138 8.18 30.06 20.39
CA ALA A 138 8.78 28.73 20.51
C ALA A 138 7.84 27.62 19.96
N ALA A 139 6.52 27.76 20.15
CA ALA A 139 5.54 26.85 19.55
C ALA A 139 5.57 26.94 18.01
N ALA A 140 5.68 28.15 17.45
CA ALA A 140 5.81 28.35 16.01
C ALA A 140 7.06 27.67 15.43
N GLN A 141 8.21 27.82 16.10
CA GLN A 141 9.45 27.15 15.71
C GLN A 141 9.30 25.62 15.76
N LEU A 142 8.69 25.09 16.82
CA LEU A 142 8.44 23.65 16.98
C LEU A 142 7.56 23.10 15.85
N VAL A 143 6.45 23.78 15.54
CA VAL A 143 5.53 23.36 14.46
C VAL A 143 6.23 23.44 13.11
N SER A 144 6.98 24.52 12.83
CA SER A 144 7.73 24.65 11.58
C SER A 144 8.75 23.52 11.40
N ALA A 145 9.52 23.20 12.45
CA ALA A 145 10.51 22.12 12.41
C ALA A 145 9.84 20.75 12.21
N ARG A 146 8.72 20.48 12.87
CA ARG A 146 7.93 19.24 12.67
C ARG A 146 7.39 19.14 11.25
N TYR A 147 6.87 20.24 10.70
CA TYR A 147 6.38 20.29 9.32
C TYR A 147 7.50 20.01 8.32
N GLU A 148 8.67 20.61 8.48
CA GLU A 148 9.83 20.38 7.60
C GLU A 148 10.29 18.91 7.63
N ALA A 149 10.37 18.31 8.82
CA ALA A 149 10.70 16.90 8.98
C ALA A 149 9.69 15.99 8.26
N TYR A 150 8.38 16.27 8.43
CA TYR A 150 7.33 15.56 7.71
C TYR A 150 7.43 15.77 6.20
N ALA A 151 7.58 17.01 5.73
CA ALA A 151 7.63 17.35 4.31
C ALA A 151 8.79 16.63 3.59
N SER A 152 9.96 16.54 4.24
CA SER A 152 11.09 15.77 3.73
C SER A 152 10.74 14.29 3.53
N LYS A 153 10.11 13.65 4.53
CA LYS A 153 9.67 12.25 4.44
C LYS A 153 8.57 12.06 3.40
N ALA A 154 7.57 12.94 3.36
CA ALA A 154 6.49 12.92 2.40
C ALA A 154 7.01 13.05 0.96
N GLY A 155 8.02 13.89 0.72
CA GLY A 155 8.71 14.02 -0.56
C GLY A 155 9.40 12.74 -1.00
N GLN A 156 10.14 12.09 -0.08
CA GLN A 156 10.79 10.79 -0.35
C GLN A 156 9.76 9.71 -0.72
N ILE A 157 8.69 9.57 0.07
CA ILE A 157 7.59 8.63 -0.19
C ILE A 157 6.96 8.91 -1.56
N LYS A 158 6.66 10.19 -1.88
CA LYS A 158 6.09 10.58 -3.18
C LYS A 158 7.00 10.19 -4.35
N GLY A 159 8.32 10.39 -4.22
CA GLY A 159 9.29 9.97 -5.21
C GLY A 159 9.24 8.46 -5.48
N LYS A 160 9.16 7.64 -4.41
CA LYS A 160 9.02 6.18 -4.52
C LYS A 160 7.73 5.76 -5.21
N VAL A 161 6.61 6.40 -4.89
CA VAL A 161 5.31 6.13 -5.54
C VAL A 161 5.37 6.41 -7.03
N ILE A 162 5.89 7.56 -7.44
CA ILE A 162 5.99 7.93 -8.86
C ILE A 162 6.87 6.92 -9.61
N ALA A 163 8.04 6.57 -9.06
CA ALA A 163 8.94 5.59 -9.65
C ALA A 163 8.29 4.20 -9.78
N ALA A 164 7.62 3.73 -8.72
CA ALA A 164 6.95 2.43 -8.73
C ALA A 164 5.80 2.39 -9.75
N LYS A 165 4.96 3.43 -9.81
CA LYS A 165 3.88 3.51 -10.80
C LYS A 165 4.42 3.55 -12.23
N ALA A 166 5.52 4.25 -12.47
CA ALA A 166 6.20 4.25 -13.77
C ALA A 166 6.71 2.85 -14.14
N ALA A 167 7.32 2.12 -13.21
CA ALA A 167 7.76 0.74 -13.42
C ALA A 167 6.59 -0.21 -13.72
N ILE A 168 5.47 -0.10 -12.99
CA ILE A 168 4.25 -0.89 -13.25
C ILE A 168 3.70 -0.61 -14.66
N ILE A 169 3.71 0.64 -15.10
CA ILE A 169 3.26 1.01 -16.45
C ILE A 169 4.17 0.37 -17.52
N ALA A 170 5.48 0.41 -17.31
CA ALA A 170 6.47 -0.11 -18.25
C ALA A 170 6.50 -1.66 -18.32
N ALA A 171 6.13 -2.35 -17.24
CA ALA A 171 6.12 -3.80 -17.16
C ALA A 171 5.23 -4.44 -18.24
N GLN A 172 5.73 -5.52 -18.85
CA GLN A 172 5.08 -6.25 -19.92
C GLN A 172 4.49 -7.58 -19.45
N THR A 173 4.91 -8.05 -18.28
CA THR A 173 4.49 -9.34 -17.73
C THR A 173 3.92 -9.21 -16.33
N ALA A 174 3.07 -10.16 -15.93
CA ALA A 174 2.54 -10.20 -14.58
C ALA A 174 3.63 -10.38 -13.50
N PRO A 175 4.64 -11.25 -13.66
CA PRO A 175 5.75 -11.35 -12.70
C PRO A 175 6.51 -10.03 -12.51
N GLU A 176 6.77 -9.27 -13.58
CA GLU A 176 7.40 -7.95 -13.49
C GLU A 176 6.56 -6.97 -12.66
N ILE A 177 5.25 -6.92 -12.91
CA ILE A 177 4.32 -6.06 -12.16
C ILE A 177 4.32 -6.42 -10.67
N MET A 178 4.26 -7.72 -10.35
CA MET A 178 4.23 -8.22 -8.97
C MET A 178 5.54 -7.94 -8.21
N ALA A 179 6.67 -7.91 -8.92
CA ALA A 179 7.97 -7.62 -8.31
C ALA A 179 8.13 -6.16 -7.88
N VAL A 180 7.42 -5.21 -8.50
CA VAL A 180 7.62 -3.77 -8.24
C VAL A 180 7.36 -3.43 -6.77
N LEU A 181 6.23 -3.87 -6.19
CA LEU A 181 5.88 -3.51 -4.82
C LEU A 181 6.92 -4.03 -3.81
N GLY A 182 7.42 -5.25 -4.01
CA GLY A 182 8.46 -5.86 -3.18
C GLY A 182 9.83 -5.18 -3.27
N SER A 183 10.09 -4.44 -4.36
CA SER A 183 11.33 -3.68 -4.55
C SER A 183 11.33 -2.30 -3.89
N ILE A 184 10.18 -1.81 -3.40
CA ILE A 184 10.11 -0.49 -2.80
C ILE A 184 10.74 -0.50 -1.41
N VAL A 185 11.83 0.24 -1.26
CA VAL A 185 12.42 0.56 0.05
C VAL A 185 11.85 1.89 0.54
N TRP A 186 11.01 1.83 1.56
CA TRP A 186 10.39 3.00 2.21
C TRP A 186 11.32 3.67 3.24
N PRO A 187 11.22 5.00 3.43
CA PRO A 187 12.07 5.76 4.34
C PRO A 187 11.66 5.70 5.83
#